data_AF-A0A3N2N6J4-F1
#
_entry.id   AF-A0A3N2N6J4-F1
#
_cell.length_a   1.000
_cell.length_b   1.000
_cell.length_c   1.000
_cell.angle_alpha   90.00
_cell.angle_beta   90.00
_cell.angle_gamma   90.00
#
_symmetry.space_group_name_H-M   'P 1'
#
loop_
_entity.id
_entity.type
_entity.pdbx_description
1 polymer ?
#
loop_
_entity_poly.entity_id
_entity_poly.type
_entity_poly.pdbx_seq_one_letter_code
_entity_poly.pdbx_strand_id
1 'polypeptide(L)'
;METLMELIAEIFIRSWFGSAILHIGAGLRYGCLRLFRRGRKVSYEQIRYGSDDFSNIDHADNNLANGFLGFLVLAIILIVIFL
;
A
#
# COMPACT_ATOMS: atom_id res chain seq x y z
N MET A 1 20.18 -6.14 -30.08
CA MET A 1 19.12 -7.03 -29.58
C MET A 1 19.21 -7.17 -28.07
N GLU A 2 20.41 -7.41 -27.52
CA GLU A 2 20.72 -7.33 -26.07
C GLU A 2 20.23 -6.03 -25.42
N THR A 3 20.61 -4.86 -25.95
CA THR A 3 20.25 -3.56 -25.36
C THR A 3 18.74 -3.27 -25.32
N LEU A 4 17.98 -3.82 -26.27
CA LEU A 4 16.51 -3.69 -26.29
C LEU A 4 15.87 -4.60 -25.23
N MET A 5 16.41 -5.81 -25.06
CA MET A 5 15.96 -6.77 -24.06
C MET A 5 16.23 -6.26 -22.64
N GLU A 6 17.38 -5.65 -22.41
CA GLU A 6 17.74 -5.01 -21.13
C GLU A 6 16.80 -3.85 -20.79
N LEU A 7 16.51 -2.96 -21.76
CA LEU A 7 15.57 -1.85 -21.56
C LEU A 7 14.17 -2.35 -21.20
N ILE A 8 13.68 -3.40 -21.88
CA ILE A 8 12.37 -3.99 -21.60
C ILE A 8 12.35 -4.64 -20.21
N ALA A 9 13.42 -5.35 -19.84
CA ALA A 9 13.54 -5.97 -18.51
C ALA A 9 13.55 -4.92 -17.39
N GLU A 10 14.26 -3.81 -17.56
CA GLU A 10 14.30 -2.72 -16.59
C GLU A 10 12.92 -2.07 -16.40
N ILE A 11 12.23 -1.75 -17.50
CA ILE A 11 10.88 -1.17 -17.47
C ILE A 11 9.90 -2.16 -16.80
N PHE A 12 10.01 -3.44 -17.13
CA PHE A 12 9.18 -4.49 -16.54
C PHE A 12 9.42 -4.61 -15.03
N ILE A 13 10.68 -4.65 -14.59
CA ILE A 13 11.04 -4.75 -13.17
C ILE A 13 10.52 -3.52 -12.39
N ARG A 14 10.70 -2.31 -12.92
CA ARG A 14 10.18 -1.08 -12.29
C ARG A 14 8.65 -1.09 -12.17
N SER A 15 7.97 -1.45 -13.25
CA SER A 15 6.51 -1.51 -13.30
C SER A 15 5.96 -2.59 -12.35
N TRP A 16 6.56 -3.78 -12.38
CA TRP A 16 6.23 -4.88 -11.50
C TRP A 16 6.44 -4.53 -10.03
N PHE A 17 7.57 -3.92 -9.70
CA PHE A 17 7.90 -3.52 -8.34
C PHE A 17 6.94 -2.46 -7.80
N GLY A 18 6.60 -1.44 -8.62
CA GLY A 18 5.60 -0.44 -8.27
C GLY A 18 4.22 -1.06 -8.02
N SER A 19 3.79 -1.99 -8.88
CA SER A 19 2.53 -2.71 -8.71
C SER A 19 2.50 -3.58 -7.44
N ALA A 20 3.61 -4.30 -7.17
CA ALA A 20 3.75 -5.12 -5.98
C ALA A 20 3.69 -4.29 -4.70
N ILE A 21 4.34 -3.13 -4.66
CA ILE A 21 4.27 -2.20 -3.52
C ILE A 21 2.83 -1.73 -3.27
N LEU A 22 2.11 -1.33 -4.32
CA LEU A 22 0.72 -0.87 -4.19
C LEU A 22 -0.19 -1.98 -3.65
N HIS A 23 -0.02 -3.22 -4.12
CA HIS A 23 -0.79 -4.37 -3.65
C HIS A 23 -0.47 -4.77 -2.21
N ILE A 24 0.81 -4.79 -1.84
CA ILE A 24 1.24 -5.03 -0.46
C ILE A 24 0.68 -3.94 0.46
N GLY A 25 0.72 -2.69 0.02
CA GLY A 25 0.13 -1.56 0.73
C GLY A 25 -1.36 -1.71 1.00
N ALA A 26 -2.12 -2.11 -0.03
CA ALA A 26 -3.55 -2.38 0.11
C ALA A 26 -3.84 -3.55 1.07
N GLY A 27 -3.05 -4.63 0.99
CA GLY A 27 -3.16 -5.79 1.87
C GLY A 27 -2.83 -5.47 3.32
N LEU A 28 -1.78 -4.68 3.56
CA LEU A 28 -1.36 -4.27 4.90
C LEU A 28 -2.42 -3.35 5.55
N ARG A 29 -2.98 -2.42 4.77
CA ARG A 29 -4.09 -1.54 5.20
C ARG A 29 -5.30 -2.36 5.62
N TYR A 30 -5.67 -3.38 4.82
CA TYR A 30 -6.74 -4.30 5.17
C TYR A 30 -6.42 -5.12 6.43
N GLY A 31 -5.19 -5.59 6.57
CA GLY A 31 -4.70 -6.32 7.74
C GLY A 31 -4.77 -5.49 9.02
N CYS A 32 -4.27 -4.25 9.00
CA CYS A 32 -4.39 -3.30 10.11
C CYS A 32 -5.85 -3.06 10.49
N LEU A 33 -6.70 -2.68 9.53
CA LEU A 33 -8.14 -2.46 9.79
C LEU A 33 -8.81 -3.69 10.42
N ARG A 34 -8.45 -4.90 9.96
CA ARG A 34 -8.98 -6.16 10.53
C ARG A 34 -8.47 -6.45 11.94
N LEU A 35 -7.22 -6.12 12.25
CA LEU A 35 -6.62 -6.29 13.58
C LEU A 35 -7.16 -5.28 14.59
N PHE A 36 -7.30 -4.01 14.20
CA PHE A 36 -7.84 -2.95 15.06
C PHE A 36 -9.36 -3.08 15.25
N ARG A 37 -10.11 -3.56 14.24
CA ARG A 37 -11.56 -3.85 14.34
C ARG A 37 -11.87 -5.33 14.61
N ARG A 38 -11.09 -6.00 15.45
CA ARG A 38 -11.27 -7.43 15.80
C ARG A 38 -12.69 -7.67 16.36
N GLY A 39 -13.63 -8.08 15.49
CA GLY A 39 -15.03 -8.34 15.84
C GLY A 39 -16.10 -7.72 14.94
N ARG A 40 -15.78 -6.74 14.07
CA ARG A 40 -16.73 -6.21 13.06
C ARG A 40 -16.37 -6.68 11.65
N LYS A 41 -17.38 -7.07 10.87
CA LYS A 41 -17.24 -7.48 9.46
C LYS A 41 -16.85 -6.24 8.65
N VAL A 42 -15.57 -6.06 8.32
CA VAL A 42 -15.11 -4.94 7.51
C VAL A 42 -15.28 -5.30 6.03
N SER A 43 -16.23 -4.68 5.36
CA SER A 43 -16.45 -4.81 3.92
C SER A 43 -15.45 -3.95 3.13
N TYR A 44 -15.00 -4.45 1.97
CA TYR A 44 -14.15 -3.69 1.04
C TYR A 44 -14.80 -2.37 0.59
N GLU A 45 -16.12 -2.37 0.45
CA GLU A 45 -16.91 -1.20 0.06
C GLU A 45 -16.83 -0.10 1.11
N GLN A 46 -16.87 -0.46 2.39
CA GLN A 46 -16.79 0.48 3.51
C GLN A 46 -15.39 1.11 3.67
N ILE A 47 -14.33 0.40 3.29
CA ILE A 47 -12.96 0.95 3.28
C ILE A 47 -12.76 1.91 2.09
N ARG A 48 -13.44 1.65 0.97
CA ARG A 48 -13.27 2.39 -0.29
C ARG A 48 -14.13 3.64 -0.37
N TYR A 49 -15.39 3.57 0.06
CA TYR A 49 -16.35 4.67 -0.04
C TYR A 49 -16.63 5.34 1.31
N GLY A 50 -16.04 4.82 2.40
CA GLY A 50 -16.45 5.20 3.74
C GLY A 50 -17.80 4.55 4.09
N SER A 51 -18.13 4.56 5.37
CA SER A 51 -19.44 4.18 5.89
C SER A 51 -19.79 5.15 6.99
N ASP A 52 -21.07 5.49 7.13
CA ASP A 52 -21.55 6.39 8.17
C ASP A 52 -21.26 5.87 9.60
N ASP A 53 -20.93 4.58 9.73
CA ASP A 53 -20.50 3.94 10.98
C ASP A 53 -19.00 4.13 11.30
N PHE A 54 -18.22 4.80 10.43
CA PHE A 54 -16.82 5.11 10.71
C PHE A 54 -16.72 6.24 11.71
N SER A 55 -16.10 5.96 12.85
CA SER A 55 -15.75 6.98 13.81
C SER A 55 -14.57 7.82 13.30
N ASN A 56 -14.40 9.03 13.82
CA ASN A 56 -13.20 9.84 13.57
C ASN A 56 -11.90 9.09 13.92
N ILE A 57 -11.95 8.14 14.86
CA ILE A 57 -10.82 7.29 15.24
C ILE A 57 -10.44 6.36 14.08
N ASP A 58 -11.43 5.80 13.38
CA ASP A 58 -11.18 4.94 12.23
C ASP A 58 -10.58 5.71 11.04
N HIS A 59 -10.95 6.99 10.88
CA HIS A 59 -10.31 7.87 9.90
C HIS A 59 -8.89 8.25 10.29
N ALA A 60 -8.63 8.49 11.57
CA ALA A 60 -7.30 8.79 12.08
C ALA A 60 -6.35 7.60 11.89
N ASP A 61 -6.77 6.38 12.26
CA ASP A 61 -5.99 5.15 12.06
C ASP A 61 -5.73 4.87 10.59
N ASN A 62 -6.73 5.09 9.74
CA ASN A 62 -6.58 4.93 8.30
C ASN A 62 -5.58 5.92 7.70
N ASN A 63 -5.62 7.19 8.13
CA ASN A 63 -4.66 8.21 7.70
C ASN A 63 -3.25 7.93 8.23
N LEU A 64 -3.13 7.46 9.47
CA LEU A 64 -1.85 7.07 10.07
C LEU A 64 -1.24 5.88 9.32
N ALA A 65 -2.04 4.84 9.02
CA ALA A 65 -1.58 3.69 8.26
C ALA A 65 -1.19 4.06 6.83
N ASN A 66 -1.97 4.90 6.14
CA ASN A 66 -1.60 5.42 4.81
C ASN A 66 -0.32 6.27 4.85
N GLY A 67 -0.18 7.13 5.87
CA GLY A 67 1.01 7.96 6.05
C GLY A 67 2.27 7.14 6.37
N PHE A 68 2.15 6.18 7.29
CA PHE A 68 3.25 5.27 7.66
C PHE A 68 3.67 4.37 6.50
N LEU A 69 2.71 3.83 5.76
CA LEU A 69 2.98 3.03 4.58
C LEU A 69 3.63 3.86 3.46
N GLY A 70 3.12 5.07 3.21
CA GLY A 70 3.75 6.01 2.26
C GLY A 70 5.20 6.34 2.64
N PHE A 71 5.45 6.54 3.94
CA PHE A 71 6.80 6.74 4.46
C PHE A 71 7.69 5.50 4.31
N LEU A 72 7.17 4.30 4.58
CA LEU A 72 7.91 3.05 4.41
C LEU A 72 8.30 2.81 2.94
N VAL A 73 7.37 3.07 2.01
CA VAL A 73 7.63 2.98 0.58
C VAL A 73 8.70 4.00 0.16
N LEU A 74 8.61 5.24 0.63
CA LEU A 74 9.64 6.26 0.39
C LEU A 74 11.00 5.80 0.92
N ALA A 75 11.05 5.26 2.15
CA ALA A 75 12.28 4.76 2.75
C ALA A 75 12.90 3.62 1.95
N ILE A 76 12.10 2.68 1.45
CA ILE A 76 12.58 1.59 0.60
C ILE A 76 13.12 2.12 -0.74
N ILE A 77 12.42 3.06 -1.38
CA ILE A 77 12.89 3.70 -2.62
C ILE A 77 14.24 4.38 -2.40
N LEU A 78 14.37 5.12 -1.29
CA LEU A 78 15.63 5.78 -0.94
C LEU A 78 16.75 4.75 -0.69
N ILE A 79 16.47 3.66 0.04
CA ILE A 79 17.46 2.59 0.23
C ILE A 79 17.89 2.00 -1.12
N VAL A 80 16.95 1.69 -2.02
CA VAL A 80 17.28 1.09 -3.34
C VAL A 80 18.07 2.04 -4.25
N ILE A 81 17.88 3.36 -4.13
CA ILE A 81 18.61 4.35 -4.95
C ILE A 81 20.00 4.66 -4.36
N PHE A 82 20.12 4.68 -3.03
CA PHE A 82 21.32 5.14 -2.34
C PHE A 82 22.22 4.02 -1.79
N LEU A 83 21.77 2.76 -1.82
CA LEU A 83 22.53 1.59 -1.39
C LEU A 83 23.06 0.77 -2.59
#